data_AF-A0A1J5QKW1-F1
#
_entry.id   AF-A0A1J5QKW1-F1
#
_cell.length_a   1.000
_cell.length_b   1.000
_cell.length_c   1.000
_cell.angle_alpha   90.00
_cell.angle_beta   90.00
_cell.angle_gamma   90.00
#
_symmetry.space_group_name_H-M   'P 1'
#
loop_
_entity.id
_entity.type
_entity.pdbx_description
1 polymer ?
#
loop_
_entity_poly.entity_id
_entity_poly.type
_entity_poly.pdbx_seq_one_letter_code
_entity_poly.pdbx_strand_id
1 'polypeptide(L)'
;MSLDNVIAIAGAAQNAGEQHSMLLVVFGLLLSVPIIVWGSQLVIGLMHRFPVIITLGAMLLGWIGGGLIVSDPATEHWVQSLPWAAYAEAAAGLIGAVIVWVGGKVFYGHPHAPSTPG
;
A
#
# COMPACT_ATOMS: atom_id res chain seq x y z
N MET A 1 -10.72 5.25 -1.85
CA MET A 1 -10.10 3.90 -1.84
C MET A 1 -10.96 2.90 -1.05
N SER A 2 -12.26 2.80 -1.30
CA SER A 2 -13.12 1.82 -0.60
C SER A 2 -13.47 0.64 -1.48
N LEU A 3 -13.79 0.88 -2.76
CA LEU A 3 -14.21 -0.19 -3.68
C LEU A 3 -13.05 -1.13 -4.02
N ASP A 4 -11.87 -0.62 -4.36
CA ASP A 4 -10.74 -1.45 -4.82
C ASP A 4 -10.21 -2.39 -3.71
N ASN A 5 -10.21 -1.92 -2.46
CA ASN A 5 -9.85 -2.75 -1.31
C ASN A 5 -10.91 -3.83 -1.03
N VAL A 6 -12.19 -3.52 -1.25
CA VAL A 6 -13.28 -4.51 -1.15
C VAL A 6 -13.20 -5.53 -2.30
N ILE A 7 -12.86 -5.07 -3.52
CA ILE A 7 -12.65 -5.94 -4.69
C ILE A 7 -11.45 -6.85 -4.47
N ALA A 8 -10.35 -6.36 -3.87
CA ALA A 8 -9.20 -7.18 -3.53
C ALA A 8 -9.54 -8.28 -2.51
N ILE A 9 -10.32 -7.96 -1.46
CA ILE A 9 -10.82 -8.94 -0.48
C ILE A 9 -11.76 -9.96 -1.16
N ALA A 10 -12.64 -9.48 -2.05
CA ALA A 10 -13.55 -10.34 -2.80
C ALA A 10 -12.81 -11.28 -3.77
N GLY A 11 -11.76 -10.79 -4.44
CA GLY A 11 -10.90 -11.59 -5.32
C GLY A 11 -10.09 -12.63 -4.55
N ALA A 12 -9.52 -12.28 -3.39
CA ALA A 12 -8.82 -13.24 -2.54
C ALA A 12 -9.76 -14.37 -2.04
N ALA A 13 -11.02 -14.05 -1.72
CA ALA A 13 -12.00 -15.03 -1.27
C ALA A 13 -12.61 -15.88 -2.40
N GLN A 14 -12.69 -15.38 -3.63
CA GLN A 14 -13.12 -16.18 -4.80
C GLN A 14 -12.12 -17.28 -5.17
N ASN A 15 -10.82 -17.05 -4.99
CA ASN A 15 -9.78 -18.04 -5.27
C ASN A 15 -9.68 -19.18 -4.23
N ALA A 16 -10.47 -19.14 -3.16
CA ALA A 16 -10.38 -20.08 -2.03
C ALA A 16 -11.27 -21.34 -2.14
N GLY A 17 -12.06 -21.53 -3.21
CA GLY A 17 -12.77 -22.80 -3.49
C GLY A 17 -14.11 -22.64 -4.23
N GLU A 18 -14.28 -23.42 -5.31
CA GLU A 18 -15.32 -23.25 -6.35
C GLU A 18 -16.79 -23.56 -5.93
N GLN A 19 -17.08 -23.94 -4.69
CA GLN A 19 -18.47 -24.31 -4.32
C GLN A 19 -19.17 -23.34 -3.35
N HIS A 20 -18.47 -22.38 -2.71
CA HIS A 20 -19.06 -21.52 -1.66
C HIS A 20 -18.58 -20.04 -1.69
N SER A 21 -18.10 -19.55 -2.84
CA SER A 21 -17.40 -18.26 -2.96
C SER A 21 -18.16 -17.07 -2.38
N MET A 22 -19.47 -16.94 -2.61
CA MET A 22 -20.24 -15.78 -2.10
C MET A 22 -20.39 -15.76 -0.57
N LEU A 23 -20.61 -16.90 0.08
CA LEU A 23 -20.74 -16.96 1.54
C LEU A 23 -19.39 -16.69 2.21
N LEU A 24 -18.30 -17.23 1.65
CA LEU A 24 -16.93 -17.00 2.13
C LEU A 24 -16.49 -15.55 1.96
N VAL A 25 -16.84 -14.91 0.85
CA VAL A 25 -16.59 -13.47 0.62
C VAL A 25 -17.32 -12.63 1.66
N VAL A 26 -18.62 -12.87 1.87
CA VAL A 26 -19.43 -12.12 2.84
C VAL A 26 -18.93 -12.34 4.27
N PHE A 27 -18.61 -13.58 4.64
CA PHE A 27 -18.04 -13.90 5.94
C PHE A 27 -16.67 -13.23 6.14
N GLY A 28 -15.80 -13.29 5.13
CA GLY A 28 -14.49 -12.65 5.15
C GLY A 28 -14.59 -11.14 5.30
N LEU A 29 -15.52 -10.49 4.59
CA LEU A 29 -15.76 -9.06 4.71
C LEU A 29 -16.33 -8.68 6.09
N LEU A 30 -17.29 -9.45 6.59
CA LEU A 30 -17.88 -9.26 7.93
C LEU A 30 -16.85 -9.42 9.04
N LEU A 31 -15.96 -10.40 8.94
CA LEU A 31 -14.89 -10.63 9.92
C LEU A 31 -13.78 -9.56 9.82
N SER A 32 -13.50 -9.07 8.60
CA SER A 32 -12.43 -8.10 8.37
C SER A 32 -12.71 -6.75 9.02
N VAL A 33 -13.96 -6.26 8.99
CA VAL A 33 -14.30 -4.93 9.51
C VAL A 33 -13.97 -4.79 11.00
N PRO A 34 -14.44 -5.67 11.92
CA PRO A 34 -14.06 -5.60 13.34
C PRO A 34 -12.55 -5.70 13.57
N ILE A 35 -11.88 -6.60 12.84
CA ILE A 35 -10.43 -6.79 12.94
C ILE A 35 -9.70 -5.50 12.54
N ILE A 36 -10.10 -4.85 11.45
CA ILE A 36 -9.50 -3.59 10.99
C ILE A 36 -9.79 -2.46 11.99
N VAL A 37 -11.01 -2.37 12.52
CA VAL A 37 -11.38 -1.34 13.50
C VAL A 37 -10.54 -1.47 14.77
N TRP A 38 -10.43 -2.67 15.35
CA TRP A 38 -9.58 -2.89 16.53
C TRP A 38 -8.09 -2.79 16.23
N GLY A 39 -7.65 -3.36 15.10
CA GLY A 39 -6.26 -3.31 14.66
C GLY A 39 -5.78 -1.88 14.40
N SER A 40 -6.65 -1.01 13.88
CA SER A 40 -6.32 0.39 13.62
C SER A 40 -5.93 1.14 14.90
N GLN A 41 -6.58 0.85 16.04
CA GLN A 41 -6.25 1.47 17.33
C GLN A 41 -4.83 1.10 17.77
N LEU A 42 -4.42 -0.16 17.57
CA LEU A 42 -3.06 -0.62 17.84
C LEU A 42 -2.06 0.10 16.93
N VAL A 43 -2.33 0.14 15.62
CA VAL A 43 -1.45 0.80 14.64
C VAL A 43 -1.31 2.30 14.95
N ILE A 44 -2.41 2.98 15.26
CA ILE A 44 -2.41 4.39 15.65
C ILE A 44 -1.57 4.62 16.92
N GLY A 45 -1.77 3.80 17.95
CA GLY A 45 -0.96 3.86 19.17
C GLY A 45 0.54 3.66 18.89
N LEU A 46 0.87 2.74 17.99
CA LEU A 46 2.24 2.49 17.58
C LEU A 46 2.84 3.65 16.78
N MET A 47 2.08 4.27 15.89
CA MET A 47 2.50 5.48 15.15
C MET A 47 2.76 6.66 16.08
N HIS A 48 1.95 6.84 17.13
CA HIS A 48 2.20 7.86 18.15
C HIS A 48 3.48 7.58 18.95
N ARG A 49 3.76 6.31 19.27
CA ARG A 49 4.95 5.93 20.02
C ARG A 49 6.22 5.95 19.17
N PHE A 50 6.13 5.57 17.91
CA PHE A 50 7.25 5.45 16.97
C PHE A 50 6.88 6.09 15.61
N PRO A 51 7.02 7.43 15.48
CA PRO A 51 6.68 8.15 14.25
C PRO A 51 7.43 7.68 13.00
N VAL A 52 8.60 7.07 13.18
CA VAL A 52 9.40 6.46 12.08
C VAL A 52 8.60 5.44 11.27
N ILE A 53 7.61 4.79 11.87
CA ILE A 53 6.74 3.80 11.21
C ILE A 53 5.95 4.42 10.07
N ILE A 54 5.57 5.70 10.18
CA ILE A 54 4.86 6.42 9.10
C ILE A 54 5.78 6.50 7.87
N THR A 55 7.05 6.82 8.06
CA THR A 55 8.01 6.94 6.96
C THR A 55 8.29 5.57 6.34
N LEU A 56 8.50 4.55 7.17
CA LEU A 56 8.75 3.18 6.69
C LEU A 56 7.52 2.60 5.96
N GLY A 57 6.32 2.82 6.49
CA GLY A 57 5.07 2.41 5.86
C GLY A 57 4.85 3.11 4.53
N ALA A 58 5.12 4.41 4.45
CA ALA A 58 5.04 5.16 3.20
C ALA A 58 6.05 4.65 2.16
N MET A 59 7.30 4.39 2.55
CA MET A 59 8.31 3.81 1.65
C MET A 59 7.90 2.43 1.15
N LEU A 60 7.33 1.59 2.01
CA LEU A 60 6.81 0.28 1.64
C LEU A 60 5.65 0.39 0.64
N LEU A 61 4.74 1.34 0.83
CA LEU A 61 3.67 1.62 -0.14
C LEU A 61 4.23 2.09 -1.49
N GLY A 62 5.28 2.91 -1.48
CA GLY A 62 6.01 3.29 -2.68
C GLY A 62 6.63 2.09 -3.39
N TRP A 63 7.19 1.14 -2.63
CA TRP A 63 7.72 -0.11 -3.17
C TRP A 63 6.65 -0.95 -3.86
N ILE A 64 5.55 -1.21 -3.15
CA ILE A 64 4.45 -2.02 -3.67
C ILE A 64 3.85 -1.34 -4.91
N GLY A 65 3.61 -0.03 -4.86
CA GLY A 65 3.09 0.73 -5.99
C GLY A 65 4.01 0.69 -7.22
N GLY A 66 5.32 0.80 -7.02
CA GLY A 66 6.30 0.66 -8.11
C GLY A 66 6.27 -0.72 -8.76
N GLY A 67 6.20 -1.78 -7.96
CA GLY A 67 6.04 -3.15 -8.47
C GLY A 67 4.72 -3.36 -9.22
N LEU A 68 3.62 -2.86 -8.67
CA LEU A 68 2.29 -2.95 -9.29
C LEU A 68 2.23 -2.29 -10.66
N ILE A 69 2.91 -1.16 -10.86
CA ILE A 69 3.00 -0.48 -12.16
C ILE A 69 3.74 -1.34 -13.19
N VAL A 70 4.69 -2.20 -12.77
CA VAL A 70 5.45 -3.05 -13.69
C VAL A 70 4.70 -4.34 -14.01
N SER A 71 4.07 -4.92 -13.01
CA SER A 71 3.29 -6.16 -13.12
C SER A 71 1.88 -5.95 -13.68
N ASP A 72 1.47 -4.72 -13.95
CA ASP A 72 0.14 -4.45 -14.52
C ASP A 72 0.04 -5.05 -15.93
N PRO A 73 -1.08 -5.71 -16.29
CA PRO A 73 -1.26 -6.29 -17.62
C PRO A 73 -1.05 -5.32 -18.78
N ALA A 74 -1.28 -4.01 -18.57
CA ALA A 74 -1.07 -2.99 -19.59
C ALA A 74 0.41 -2.70 -19.86
N THR A 75 1.29 -2.89 -18.87
CA THR A 75 2.73 -2.59 -18.93
C THR A 75 3.58 -3.84 -19.07
N GLU A 76 3.08 -4.99 -18.64
CA GLU A 76 3.78 -6.26 -18.58
C GLU A 76 4.44 -6.62 -19.92
N HIS A 77 3.71 -6.45 -21.04
CA HIS A 77 4.24 -6.80 -22.36
C HIS A 77 5.46 -5.94 -22.76
N TRP A 78 5.45 -4.65 -22.43
CA TRP A 78 6.58 -3.76 -22.67
C TRP A 78 7.76 -4.10 -21.78
N VAL A 79 7.50 -4.42 -20.52
CA VAL A 79 8.53 -4.77 -19.53
C VAL A 79 9.23 -6.08 -19.91
N GLN A 80 8.48 -7.11 -20.31
CA GLN A 80 9.03 -8.41 -20.69
C GLN A 80 9.91 -8.34 -21.95
N SER A 81 9.76 -7.31 -22.78
CA SER A 81 10.63 -7.07 -23.94
C SER A 81 12.03 -6.57 -23.58
N LEU A 82 12.25 -6.13 -22.34
CA LEU A 82 13.52 -5.58 -21.87
C LEU A 82 14.47 -6.70 -21.42
N PRO A 83 15.79 -6.58 -21.70
CA PRO A 83 16.77 -7.60 -21.30
C PRO A 83 16.95 -7.73 -19.78
N TRP A 84 16.44 -6.77 -19.01
CA TRP A 84 16.49 -6.74 -17.55
C TRP A 84 15.11 -6.93 -16.91
N ALA A 85 14.13 -7.48 -17.64
CA ALA A 85 12.76 -7.69 -17.17
C ALA A 85 12.68 -8.35 -15.77
N ALA A 86 13.56 -9.34 -15.51
CA ALA A 86 13.64 -10.03 -14.22
C ALA A 86 13.93 -9.12 -13.02
N TYR A 87 14.55 -7.96 -13.24
CA TYR A 87 14.86 -6.97 -12.21
C TYR A 87 13.93 -5.76 -12.24
N ALA A 88 13.04 -5.67 -13.24
CA ALA A 88 12.26 -4.46 -13.47
C ALA A 88 11.29 -4.15 -12.34
N GLU A 89 10.63 -5.17 -11.80
CA GLU A 89 9.69 -5.02 -10.69
C GLU A 89 10.40 -4.55 -9.41
N ALA A 90 11.52 -5.20 -9.07
CA ALA A 90 12.33 -4.82 -7.91
C ALA A 90 12.95 -3.42 -8.07
N ALA A 91 13.39 -3.05 -9.28
CA ALA A 91 13.92 -1.72 -9.57
C ALA A 91 12.83 -0.65 -9.44
N ALA A 92 11.64 -0.89 -10.00
CA ALA A 92 10.53 0.04 -9.90
C ALA A 92 10.03 0.19 -8.46
N GLY A 93 9.98 -0.90 -7.70
CA GLY A 93 9.69 -0.84 -6.27
C GLY A 93 10.73 -0.02 -5.51
N LEU A 94 12.03 -0.23 -5.76
CA LEU A 94 13.08 0.55 -5.12
C LEU A 94 12.96 2.04 -5.45
N ILE A 95 12.73 2.37 -6.73
CA ILE A 95 12.53 3.73 -7.20
C ILE A 95 11.31 4.35 -6.49
N GLY A 96 10.19 3.65 -6.43
CA GLY A 96 8.98 4.11 -5.74
C GLY A 96 9.23 4.39 -4.25
N ALA A 97 9.93 3.50 -3.55
CA ALA A 97 10.31 3.70 -2.15
C ALA A 97 11.21 4.92 -1.94
N VAL A 98 12.21 5.10 -2.83
CA VAL A 98 13.13 6.24 -2.78
C VAL A 98 12.40 7.56 -3.08
N ILE A 99 11.51 7.59 -4.07
CA ILE A 99 10.69 8.77 -4.38
C ILE A 99 9.88 9.19 -3.16
N VAL A 100 9.22 8.23 -2.49
CA VAL A 100 8.43 8.54 -1.29
C VAL A 100 9.31 9.06 -0.15
N TRP A 101 10.50 8.48 0.05
CA TRP A 101 11.44 8.94 1.07
C TRP A 101 11.96 10.36 0.81
N VAL A 102 12.39 10.64 -0.43
CA VAL A 102 12.88 11.96 -0.84
C VAL A 102 11.74 12.98 -0.75
N GLY A 103 10.57 12.66 -1.29
CA GLY A 103 9.38 13.49 -1.20
C GLY A 103 9.05 13.82 0.25
N GLY A 104 9.02 12.83 1.14
CA GLY A 104 8.85 13.02 2.57
C GLY A 104 9.83 14.05 3.14
N LYS A 105 11.13 13.91 2.88
CA LYS A 105 12.13 14.87 3.36
C LYS A 105 11.92 16.30 2.85
N VAL A 106 11.49 16.47 1.60
CA VAL A 106 11.23 17.79 1.01
C VAL A 106 10.02 18.46 1.67
N PHE A 107 8.92 17.73 1.89
CA PHE A 107 7.70 18.30 2.48
C PHE A 107 7.79 18.51 3.99
N TYR A 108 8.47 17.62 4.74
CA TYR A 108 8.70 17.80 6.17
C TYR A 108 9.80 18.84 6.48
N GLY A 109 10.58 19.25 5.47
CA GLY A 109 11.67 20.22 5.59
C GLY A 109 11.24 21.69 5.70
N HIS A 110 9.94 22.01 5.64
CA HIS A 110 9.43 23.36 5.83
C HIS A 110 8.80 23.51 7.23
N PRO A 111 9.52 24.08 8.21
CA PRO A 111 8.92 24.46 9.49
C PRO A 111 7.80 25.47 9.22
N HIS A 112 6.59 25.13 9.62
CA HIS A 112 5.54 26.13 9.74
C HIS A 112 5.97 27.09 10.85
N ALA A 113 6.40 28.30 10.48
CA ALA A 113 6.70 29.34 11.44
C ALA A 113 5.43 29.61 12.27
N PRO A 114 5.51 29.64 13.62
CA PRO A 114 4.35 29.97 14.42
C PRO A 114 3.94 31.40 14.11
N SER A 115 2.71 31.60 13.62
CA SER A 115 2.10 32.92 13.57
C SER A 115 1.87 33.37 15.01
N THR A 116 2.70 34.29 15.49
CA THR A 116 2.51 35.01 16.74
C THR A 116 1.14 35.69 16.71
N PRO A 117 0.24 35.44 17.70
CA PRO A 117 -0.95 36.27 17.85
C PRO A 117 -0.51 37.63 18.36
N GLY A 118 -0.80 38.69 17.60
CA GLY A 118 -0.75 40.08 18.04
C GLY A 118 -2.09 40.54 18.58
#